data_AF-A0A948G6Y8-F1
#
_entry.id   AF-A0A948G6Y8-F1
#
_cell.length_a   1.000
_cell.length_b   1.000
_cell.length_c   1.000
_cell.angle_alpha   90.00
_cell.angle_beta   90.00
_cell.angle_gamma   90.00
#
_symmetry.space_group_name_H-M   'P 1'
#
loop_
_entity.id
_entity.type
_entity.pdbx_description
1 polymer ?
#
loop_
_entity_poly.entity_id
_entity_poly.type
_entity_poly.pdbx_seq_one_letter_code
_entity_poly.pdbx_strand_id
1 'polypeptide(L)'
;MANSSVTQDILYRLVLAKSLFRNADQIISDPTLNQYSLATGLLNLHDSLDNFLGAAASQLNISIKARGTLLTTLDKIEEMSKIALIKTQEIRQLNQLRNDIKHKGIPPNVSFGVALLPPIKTFLSKYSQDFFSLSWETISLADIIKETAVRQDMKDVEQMITSKQYKKALHRMAEIKFQIFEYSDLTMYLGGRFDLFMPPSEQKIKARQKQYVFTSDIKGELFSDIYERIKSVEKGIDLEKMKQFESLTAECGVQNDKSKRIIFKHGSNWAAPNWTKQNALFCFNYLIDIILKTQQKEKEFTEKMIFHEQSILVRDSDIKINSLDREGRIDKEVGRLIKNRKYEAWIGDYKDGRWENFGEPILISIHDNPKIVGYIDDKDRKKIIISSTKEIEAGELYK
;
A
#
# COMPACT_ATOMS: atom_id res chain seq x y z
N MET A 1 25.84 1.31 31.63
CA MET A 1 24.79 2.25 31.20
C MET A 1 23.45 1.56 31.46
N ALA A 2 22.46 2.26 32.00
CA ALA A 2 21.14 1.66 32.24
C ALA A 2 20.54 1.20 30.90
N ASN A 3 20.04 -0.04 30.83
CA ASN A 3 19.32 -0.57 29.68
C ASN A 3 17.98 0.17 29.52
N SER A 4 18.00 1.40 29.02
CA SER A 4 16.79 2.08 28.58
C SER A 4 16.27 1.37 27.33
N SER A 5 15.07 0.80 27.44
CA SER A 5 14.36 0.22 26.30
C SER A 5 14.29 1.21 25.15
N VAL A 6 14.63 0.77 23.93
CA VAL A 6 14.54 1.57 22.71
C VAL A 6 13.11 2.09 22.54
N THR A 7 12.95 3.40 22.46
CA THR A 7 11.64 4.03 22.24
C THR A 7 11.17 3.84 20.80
N GLN A 8 9.86 3.99 20.55
CA GLN A 8 9.28 3.77 19.22
C GLN A 8 9.84 4.72 18.16
N ASP A 9 10.17 5.97 18.51
CA ASP A 9 10.76 6.96 17.60
C ASP A 9 12.21 6.63 17.23
N ILE A 10 12.99 6.11 18.19
CA ILE A 10 14.35 5.61 17.94
C ILE A 10 14.29 4.38 17.04
N LEU A 11 13.38 3.43 17.32
CA LEU A 11 13.17 2.26 16.48
C LEU A 11 12.78 2.66 15.05
N TYR A 12 11.87 3.63 14.87
CA TYR A 12 11.50 4.13 13.55
C TYR A 12 12.70 4.68 12.77
N ARG A 13 13.55 5.50 13.41
CA ARG A 13 14.79 6.01 12.78
C ARG A 13 15.77 4.90 12.42
N LEU A 14 15.93 3.89 13.28
CA LEU A 14 16.78 2.74 13.01
C LEU A 14 16.29 1.91 11.82
N VAL A 15 14.97 1.70 11.74
CA VAL A 15 14.37 0.98 10.61
C VAL A 15 14.51 1.79 9.31
N LEU A 16 14.32 3.10 9.36
CA LEU A 16 14.56 3.99 8.22
C LEU A 16 16.04 3.95 7.78
N ALA A 17 16.97 4.05 8.73
CA ALA A 17 18.40 3.91 8.46
C ALA A 17 18.69 2.57 7.77
N LYS A 18 18.16 1.45 8.29
CA LYS A 18 18.35 0.14 7.69
C LYS A 18 17.75 0.04 6.28
N SER A 19 16.58 0.60 6.05
CA SER A 19 15.96 0.65 4.72
C SER A 19 16.86 1.40 3.71
N LEU A 20 17.35 2.59 4.10
CA LEU A 20 18.23 3.42 3.28
C LEU A 20 19.58 2.72 3.01
N PHE A 21 20.19 2.12 4.03
CA PHE A 21 21.43 1.33 3.87
C PHE A 21 21.25 0.20 2.85
N ARG A 22 20.13 -0.51 2.91
CA ARG A 22 19.86 -1.63 2.00
C ARG A 22 19.64 -1.18 0.57
N ASN A 23 18.97 -0.05 0.38
CA ASN A 23 18.84 0.56 -0.94
C ASN A 23 20.20 0.97 -1.48
N ALA A 24 21.07 1.54 -0.63
CA ALA A 24 22.44 1.87 -1.00
C ALA A 24 23.25 0.62 -1.38
N ASP A 25 23.22 -0.43 -0.55
CA ASP A 25 23.90 -1.70 -0.80
C ASP A 25 23.45 -2.34 -2.12
N GLN A 26 22.13 -2.39 -2.37
CA GLN A 26 21.59 -2.93 -3.63
C GLN A 26 22.08 -2.14 -4.85
N ILE A 27 22.07 -0.81 -4.80
CA ILE A 27 22.52 0.03 -5.90
C ILE A 27 24.02 -0.13 -6.12
N ILE A 28 24.82 -0.05 -5.05
CA ILE A 28 26.29 -0.08 -5.10
C ILE A 28 26.82 -1.46 -5.48
N SER A 29 26.10 -2.52 -5.14
CA SER A 29 26.47 -3.90 -5.46
C SER A 29 25.98 -4.35 -6.85
N ASP A 30 25.30 -3.49 -7.61
CA ASP A 30 24.78 -3.82 -8.95
C ASP A 30 25.93 -4.01 -9.97
N PRO A 31 25.98 -5.12 -10.74
CA PRO A 31 27.02 -5.32 -11.76
C PRO A 31 27.05 -4.27 -12.88
N THR A 32 25.95 -3.55 -13.08
CA THR A 32 25.77 -2.49 -14.08
C THR A 32 26.00 -1.09 -13.51
N LEU A 33 26.57 -0.99 -12.30
CA LEU A 33 26.86 0.27 -11.61
C LEU A 33 27.64 1.25 -12.49
N ASN A 34 27.11 2.47 -12.59
CA ASN A 34 27.79 3.63 -13.17
C ASN A 34 27.88 4.76 -12.13
N GLN A 35 28.60 5.84 -12.47
CA GLN A 35 28.83 6.96 -11.54
C GLN A 35 27.55 7.67 -11.06
N TYR A 36 26.48 7.68 -11.86
CA TYR A 36 25.21 8.33 -11.49
C TYR A 36 24.39 7.45 -10.55
N SER A 37 24.29 6.15 -10.85
CA SER A 37 23.69 5.19 -9.92
C SER A 37 24.47 5.16 -8.61
N LEU A 38 25.80 5.20 -8.66
CA LEU A 38 26.64 5.30 -7.47
C LEU A 38 26.38 6.56 -6.66
N ALA A 39 26.19 7.72 -7.31
CA ALA A 39 25.83 8.94 -6.60
C ALA A 39 24.55 8.76 -5.77
N THR A 40 23.50 8.18 -6.36
CA THR A 40 22.26 7.84 -5.65
C THR A 40 22.51 6.87 -4.50
N GLY A 41 23.31 5.82 -4.72
CA GLY A 41 23.69 4.86 -3.67
C GLY A 41 24.41 5.52 -2.49
N LEU A 42 25.39 6.39 -2.77
CA LEU A 42 26.14 7.12 -1.73
C LEU A 42 25.26 8.12 -0.97
N LEU A 43 24.29 8.75 -1.63
CA LEU A 43 23.31 9.61 -0.95
C LEU A 43 22.44 8.80 0.03
N ASN A 44 21.93 7.65 -0.40
CA ASN A 44 21.19 6.75 0.50
C ASN A 44 22.06 6.24 1.65
N LEU A 45 23.34 5.94 1.41
CA LEU A 45 24.28 5.49 2.43
C LEU A 45 24.54 6.59 3.48
N HIS A 46 24.68 7.84 3.02
CA HIS A 46 24.83 9.01 3.90
C HIS A 46 23.57 9.25 4.72
N ASP A 47 22.40 9.29 4.09
CA ASP A 47 21.12 9.52 4.77
C ASP A 47 20.81 8.38 5.78
N SER A 48 21.22 7.14 5.47
CA SER A 48 21.18 6.02 6.43
C SER A 48 22.00 6.32 7.69
N LEU A 49 23.24 6.76 7.51
CA LEU A 49 24.14 7.04 8.62
C LEU A 49 23.63 8.23 9.46
N ASP A 50 23.08 9.26 8.81
CA ASP A 50 22.50 10.41 9.50
C ASP A 50 21.30 10.00 10.38
N ASN A 51 20.41 9.15 9.85
CA ASN A 51 19.28 8.61 10.63
C ASN A 51 19.75 7.75 11.80
N PHE A 52 20.78 6.91 11.58
CA PHE A 52 21.37 6.07 12.63
C PHE A 52 21.99 6.91 13.75
N LEU A 53 22.81 7.91 13.40
CA LEU A 53 23.45 8.80 14.38
C LEU A 53 22.41 9.67 15.10
N GLY A 54 21.35 10.10 14.41
CA GLY A 54 20.22 10.77 15.04
C GLY A 54 19.52 9.87 16.07
N ALA A 55 19.31 8.59 15.76
CA ALA A 55 18.77 7.61 16.70
C ALA A 55 19.69 7.42 17.91
N ALA A 56 21.01 7.33 17.68
CA ALA A 56 22.00 7.15 18.73
C ALA A 56 22.07 8.36 19.67
N ALA A 57 22.03 9.58 19.12
CA ALA A 57 21.98 10.80 19.91
C ALA A 57 20.70 10.86 20.77
N SER A 58 19.54 10.51 20.22
CA SER A 58 18.29 10.41 21.00
C SER A 58 18.42 9.41 22.15
N GLN A 59 18.95 8.21 21.89
CA GLN A 59 19.16 7.18 22.92
C GLN A 59 20.10 7.65 24.04
N LEU A 60 21.11 8.44 23.69
CA LEU A 60 22.08 9.02 24.62
C LEU A 60 21.61 10.36 25.24
N ASN A 61 20.37 10.79 24.97
CA ASN A 61 19.82 12.08 25.40
C ASN A 61 20.68 13.30 24.98
N ILE A 62 21.33 13.23 23.82
CA ILE A 62 22.16 14.29 23.27
C ILE A 62 21.27 15.25 22.45
N SER A 63 21.27 16.52 22.82
CA SER A 63 20.56 17.56 22.06
C SER A 63 21.30 17.88 20.75
N ILE A 64 20.69 17.51 19.62
CA ILE A 64 21.14 17.92 18.28
C ILE A 64 20.37 19.19 17.88
N LYS A 65 21.10 20.19 17.36
CA LYS A 65 20.48 21.39 16.79
C LYS A 65 19.71 21.02 15.52
N ALA A 66 18.60 21.70 15.22
CA ALA A 66 17.82 21.45 13.99
C ALA A 66 18.62 21.55 12.68
N ARG A 67 19.78 22.23 12.69
CA ARG A 67 20.72 22.36 11.56
C ARG A 67 22.07 21.66 11.81
N GLY A 68 22.09 20.66 12.68
CA GLY A 68 23.28 19.84 12.89
C GLY A 68 23.67 19.12 11.59
N THR A 69 24.97 19.02 11.32
CA THR A 69 25.50 18.17 10.25
C THR A 69 25.82 16.79 10.80
N LEU A 70 25.88 15.78 9.93
CA LEU A 70 26.28 14.42 10.27
C LEU A 70 27.56 14.39 11.12
N LEU A 71 28.59 15.15 10.73
CA LEU A 71 29.87 15.20 11.44
C LEU A 71 29.74 15.84 12.83
N THR A 72 28.96 16.92 12.96
CA THR A 72 28.74 17.53 14.29
C THR A 72 27.98 16.61 15.23
N THR A 73 27.08 15.77 14.71
CA THR A 73 26.38 14.75 15.50
C THR A 73 27.33 13.63 15.91
N LEU A 74 28.17 13.16 14.98
CA LEU A 74 29.19 12.14 15.23
C LEU A 74 30.17 12.58 16.34
N ASP A 75 30.73 13.79 16.22
CA ASP A 75 31.70 14.33 17.17
C ASP A 75 31.08 14.46 18.58
N LYS A 76 29.82 14.92 18.67
CA LYS A 76 29.09 15.00 19.95
C LYS A 76 28.82 13.63 20.58
N ILE A 77 28.49 12.62 19.77
CA ILE A 77 28.28 11.25 20.27
C ILE A 77 29.58 10.71 20.85
N GLU A 78 30.71 10.89 20.15
CA GLU A 78 32.03 10.47 20.63
C GLU A 78 32.39 11.17 21.96
N GLU A 79 32.21 12.49 22.04
CA GLU A 79 32.46 13.28 23.25
C GLU A 79 31.60 12.83 24.45
N MET A 80 30.29 12.71 24.24
CA MET A 80 29.33 12.44 25.32
C MET A 80 29.31 10.97 25.75
N SER A 81 29.52 10.04 24.82
CA SER A 81 29.57 8.59 25.14
C SER A 81 30.91 8.18 25.73
N LYS A 82 31.98 8.98 25.53
CA LYS A 82 33.37 8.64 25.88
C LYS A 82 33.86 7.37 25.18
N ILE A 83 33.27 7.02 24.04
CA ILE A 83 33.65 5.88 23.21
C ILE A 83 34.33 6.41 21.96
N ALA A 84 35.58 6.01 21.72
CA ALA A 84 36.26 6.29 20.46
C ALA A 84 35.55 5.59 19.30
N LEU A 85 35.03 6.37 18.36
CA LEU A 85 34.27 5.84 17.24
C LEU A 85 35.22 5.27 16.18
N ILE A 86 34.94 4.05 15.70
CA ILE A 86 35.68 3.46 14.58
C ILE A 86 35.20 4.07 13.25
N LYS A 87 36.02 3.95 12.19
CA LYS A 87 35.62 4.28 10.81
C LYS A 87 35.21 5.74 10.58
N THR A 88 35.65 6.65 11.46
CA THR A 88 35.34 8.08 11.38
C THR A 88 35.92 8.73 10.12
N GLN A 89 37.08 8.26 9.64
CA GLN A 89 37.67 8.75 8.39
C GLN A 89 36.80 8.43 7.18
N GLU A 90 36.31 7.19 7.05
CA GLU A 90 35.43 6.76 5.96
C GLU A 90 34.08 7.50 6.00
N ILE A 91 33.57 7.80 7.20
CA ILE A 91 32.38 8.64 7.37
C ILE A 91 32.63 10.08 6.89
N ARG A 92 33.78 10.67 7.21
CA ARG A 92 34.16 12.01 6.73
C ARG A 92 34.32 12.03 5.20
N GLN A 93 34.89 10.98 4.62
CA GLN A 93 34.99 10.80 3.17
C GLN A 93 33.61 10.69 2.51
N LEU A 94 32.69 9.91 3.07
CA LEU A 94 31.31 9.82 2.58
C LEU A 94 30.61 11.18 2.61
N ASN A 95 30.77 11.94 3.70
CA ASN A 95 30.21 13.29 3.81
C ASN A 95 30.79 14.26 2.77
N GLN A 96 32.10 14.15 2.49
CA GLN A 96 32.74 14.94 1.44
C GLN A 96 32.18 14.60 0.05
N LEU A 97 32.09 13.31 -0.29
CA LEU A 97 31.49 12.87 -1.56
C LEU A 97 30.05 13.35 -1.71
N ARG A 98 29.24 13.25 -0.65
CA ARG A 98 27.85 13.76 -0.65
C ARG A 98 27.81 15.26 -0.96
N ASN A 99 28.73 16.06 -0.39
CA ASN A 99 28.81 17.49 -0.68
C ASN A 99 29.24 17.77 -2.12
N ASP A 100 30.21 17.02 -2.63
CA ASP A 100 30.67 17.14 -4.01
C ASP A 100 29.55 16.80 -5.00
N ILE A 101 28.76 15.75 -4.73
CA ILE A 101 27.58 15.37 -5.52
C ILE A 101 26.50 16.47 -5.46
N LYS A 102 26.03 16.83 -4.26
CA LYS A 102 24.84 17.70 -4.09
C LYS A 102 25.10 19.18 -4.37
N HIS A 103 26.30 19.68 -4.11
CA HIS A 103 26.58 21.12 -4.17
C HIS A 103 27.53 21.51 -5.31
N LYS A 104 28.35 20.59 -5.80
CA LYS A 104 29.30 20.86 -6.88
C LYS A 104 28.97 20.12 -8.18
N GLY A 105 28.02 19.19 -8.15
CA GLY A 105 27.68 18.36 -9.31
C GLY A 105 28.82 17.44 -9.77
N ILE A 106 29.77 17.11 -8.88
CA ILE A 106 30.92 16.28 -9.21
C ILE A 106 30.52 14.81 -9.03
N PRO A 107 30.59 13.97 -10.09
CA PRO A 107 30.27 12.55 -9.98
C PRO A 107 31.34 11.81 -9.17
N PRO A 108 30.95 10.78 -8.39
CA PRO A 108 31.89 10.02 -7.59
C PRO A 108 32.74 9.08 -8.45
N ASN A 109 34.00 8.85 -8.02
CA ASN A 109 34.81 7.77 -8.57
C ASN A 109 34.24 6.41 -8.12
N VAL A 110 34.04 5.49 -9.08
CA VAL A 110 33.37 4.21 -8.81
C VAL A 110 34.11 3.34 -7.81
N SER A 111 35.40 3.09 -8.05
CA SER A 111 36.23 2.26 -7.18
C SER A 111 36.27 2.79 -5.75
N PHE A 112 36.48 4.10 -5.60
CA PHE A 112 36.52 4.75 -4.30
C PHE A 112 35.16 4.72 -3.57
N GLY A 113 34.07 5.02 -4.26
CA GLY A 113 32.74 5.05 -3.65
C GLY A 113 32.26 3.67 -3.18
N VAL A 114 32.50 2.62 -3.98
CA VAL A 114 32.17 1.23 -3.59
C VAL A 114 32.92 0.80 -2.33
N ALA A 115 34.17 1.22 -2.18
CA ALA A 115 35.01 0.87 -1.02
C ALA A 115 34.49 1.43 0.32
N LEU A 116 33.58 2.41 0.31
CA LEU A 116 32.99 2.97 1.53
C LEU A 116 31.88 2.10 2.14
N LEU A 117 31.27 1.20 1.38
CA LEU A 117 30.12 0.43 1.86
C LEU A 117 30.49 -0.55 3.02
N PRO A 118 31.54 -1.40 2.92
CA PRO A 118 31.92 -2.30 4.01
C PRO A 118 32.28 -1.64 5.36
N PRO A 119 33.10 -0.56 5.42
CA PRO A 119 33.42 0.09 6.69
C PRO A 119 32.18 0.75 7.32
N ILE A 120 31.27 1.31 6.52
CA ILE A 120 30.02 1.88 7.04
C ILE A 120 29.10 0.77 7.59
N LYS A 121 29.01 -0.39 6.91
CA LYS A 121 28.29 -1.55 7.47
C LYS A 121 28.87 -2.00 8.81
N THR A 122 30.20 -2.03 8.91
CA THR A 122 30.92 -2.40 10.14
C THR A 122 30.60 -1.43 11.27
N PHE A 123 30.58 -0.12 10.98
CA PHE A 123 30.18 0.92 11.92
C PHE A 123 28.76 0.70 12.44
N LEU A 124 27.78 0.55 11.54
CA LEU A 124 26.37 0.35 11.88
C LEU A 124 26.18 -0.91 12.72
N SER A 125 26.81 -2.04 12.35
CA SER A 125 26.73 -3.29 13.11
C SER A 125 27.29 -3.16 14.52
N LYS A 126 28.47 -2.56 14.68
CA LYS A 126 29.10 -2.38 16.00
C LYS A 126 28.26 -1.48 16.90
N TYR A 127 27.93 -0.30 16.42
CA TYR A 127 27.28 0.70 17.26
C TYR A 127 25.78 0.46 17.43
N SER A 128 25.16 -0.35 16.57
CA SER A 128 23.80 -0.83 16.81
C SER A 128 23.75 -1.64 18.12
N GLN A 129 24.75 -2.52 18.31
CA GLN A 129 24.88 -3.31 19.52
C GLN A 129 25.25 -2.42 20.72
N ASP A 130 26.24 -1.54 20.57
CA ASP A 130 26.74 -0.72 21.69
C ASP A 130 25.71 0.30 22.20
N PHE A 131 24.95 0.94 21.30
CA PHE A 131 24.00 2.01 21.68
C PHE A 131 22.60 1.49 21.99
N PHE A 132 22.12 0.46 21.29
CA PHE A 132 20.72 0.03 21.39
C PHE A 132 20.57 -1.39 21.93
N SER A 133 21.66 -2.13 22.15
CA SER A 133 21.62 -3.56 22.45
C SER A 133 20.85 -4.38 21.39
N LEU A 134 20.89 -3.92 20.13
CA LEU A 134 20.24 -4.57 19.00
C LEU A 134 21.29 -4.95 17.95
N SER A 135 21.20 -6.15 17.40
CA SER A 135 21.98 -6.49 16.22
C SER A 135 21.41 -5.76 15.00
N TRP A 136 22.29 -5.09 14.25
CA TRP A 136 21.91 -4.39 13.01
C TRP A 136 21.14 -5.31 12.05
N GLU A 137 21.56 -6.56 11.96
CA GLU A 137 20.92 -7.58 11.11
C GLU A 137 19.52 -7.97 11.60
N THR A 138 19.24 -7.83 12.90
CA THR A 138 17.94 -8.20 13.52
C THR A 138 16.89 -7.09 13.54
N ILE A 139 17.25 -5.84 13.25
CA ILE A 139 16.28 -4.73 13.18
C ILE A 139 15.26 -5.04 12.09
N SER A 140 14.01 -5.32 12.44
CA SER A 140 13.00 -5.75 11.48
C SER A 140 12.43 -4.55 10.74
N LEU A 141 12.39 -4.61 9.40
CA LEU A 141 11.66 -3.60 8.64
C LEU A 141 10.14 -3.65 8.91
N ALA A 142 9.63 -4.76 9.47
CA ALA A 142 8.23 -4.89 9.82
C ALA A 142 7.83 -3.96 10.99
N ASP A 143 8.77 -3.54 11.84
CA ASP A 143 8.48 -2.75 13.04
C ASP A 143 7.82 -1.38 12.76
N ILE A 144 7.90 -0.88 11.52
CA ILE A 144 7.27 0.38 11.08
C ILE A 144 5.89 0.19 10.42
N ILE A 145 5.41 -1.05 10.28
CA ILE A 145 4.04 -1.34 9.82
C ILE A 145 3.06 -0.86 10.90
N LYS A 146 2.14 0.05 10.58
CA LYS A 146 1.23 0.67 11.56
C LYS A 146 0.25 -0.34 12.13
N GLU A 147 -0.36 -1.16 11.29
CA GLU A 147 -1.36 -2.15 11.68
C GLU A 147 -0.72 -3.31 12.44
N THR A 148 -1.11 -3.51 13.71
CA THR A 148 -0.49 -4.48 14.61
C THR A 148 -0.61 -5.93 14.12
N ALA A 149 -1.76 -6.31 13.54
CA ALA A 149 -1.98 -7.65 13.01
C ALA A 149 -1.02 -7.95 11.86
N VAL A 150 -0.98 -7.07 10.84
CA VAL A 150 -0.07 -7.19 9.69
C VAL A 150 1.40 -7.17 10.14
N ARG A 151 1.75 -6.32 11.11
CA ARG A 151 3.11 -6.30 11.68
C ARG A 151 3.49 -7.66 12.26
N GLN A 152 2.61 -8.26 13.04
CA GLN A 152 2.88 -9.56 13.66
C GLN A 152 3.01 -10.66 12.61
N ASP A 153 2.12 -10.66 11.60
CA ASP A 153 2.19 -11.63 10.50
C ASP A 153 3.51 -11.53 9.73
N MET A 154 4.01 -10.31 9.49
CA MET A 154 5.32 -10.12 8.86
C MET A 154 6.47 -10.57 9.76
N LYS A 155 6.39 -10.39 11.08
CA LYS A 155 7.40 -10.92 12.01
C LYS A 155 7.43 -12.46 12.01
N ASP A 156 6.27 -13.09 11.91
CA ASP A 156 6.18 -14.55 11.82
C ASP A 156 6.84 -15.04 10.52
N VAL A 157 6.65 -14.33 9.40
CA VAL A 157 7.36 -14.61 8.14
C VAL A 157 8.88 -14.47 8.31
N GLU A 158 9.35 -13.41 8.95
CA GLU A 158 10.78 -13.20 9.21
C GLU A 158 11.39 -14.34 10.04
N GLN A 159 10.65 -14.82 11.06
CA GLN A 159 11.03 -15.99 11.84
C GLN A 159 11.08 -17.25 10.96
N MET A 160 10.09 -17.48 10.08
CA MET A 160 10.10 -18.60 9.14
C MET A 160 11.33 -18.57 8.22
N ILE A 161 11.73 -17.39 7.72
CA ILE A 161 12.94 -17.22 6.90
C ILE A 161 14.19 -17.56 7.71
N THR A 162 14.28 -17.06 8.94
CA THR A 162 15.40 -17.32 9.85
C THR A 162 15.53 -18.81 10.17
N SER A 163 14.40 -19.49 10.39
CA SER A 163 14.32 -20.94 10.61
C SER A 163 14.39 -21.77 9.32
N LYS A 164 14.77 -21.18 8.18
CA LYS A 164 14.91 -21.85 6.87
C LYS A 164 13.62 -22.50 6.33
N GLN A 165 12.45 -22.07 6.80
CA GLN A 165 11.14 -22.54 6.34
C GLN A 165 10.65 -21.76 5.11
N TYR A 166 11.48 -21.63 4.08
CA TYR A 166 11.27 -20.70 2.96
C TYR A 166 9.96 -20.92 2.20
N LYS A 167 9.58 -22.19 1.95
CA LYS A 167 8.29 -22.52 1.30
C LYS A 167 7.10 -21.97 2.09
N LYS A 168 7.10 -22.14 3.41
CA LYS A 168 6.03 -21.64 4.28
C LYS A 168 6.03 -20.12 4.33
N ALA A 169 7.20 -19.49 4.39
CA ALA A 169 7.34 -18.04 4.35
C ALA A 169 6.73 -17.46 3.05
N LEU A 170 7.08 -18.02 1.88
CA LEU A 170 6.53 -17.58 0.58
C LEU A 170 5.00 -17.73 0.52
N HIS A 171 4.46 -18.80 1.08
CA HIS A 171 3.02 -19.03 1.14
C HIS A 171 2.31 -18.04 2.06
N ARG A 172 2.87 -17.79 3.25
CA ARG A 172 2.33 -16.83 4.21
C ARG A 172 2.39 -15.39 3.68
N MET A 173 3.42 -15.03 2.91
CA MET A 173 3.50 -13.72 2.25
C MET A 173 2.44 -13.52 1.16
N ALA A 174 2.14 -14.56 0.36
CA ALA A 174 1.01 -14.50 -0.58
C ALA A 174 -0.32 -14.26 0.14
N GLU A 175 -0.55 -14.97 1.25
CA GLU A 175 -1.75 -14.82 2.07
C GLU A 175 -1.89 -13.40 2.63
N ILE A 176 -0.81 -12.84 3.21
CA ILE A 176 -0.79 -11.46 3.73
C ILE A 176 -1.08 -10.45 2.62
N LYS A 177 -0.42 -10.57 1.45
CA LYS A 177 -0.68 -9.70 0.29
C LYS A 177 -2.17 -9.76 -0.08
N PHE A 178 -2.72 -10.96 -0.21
CA PHE A 178 -4.11 -11.16 -0.58
C PHE A 178 -5.07 -10.55 0.44
N GLN A 179 -4.84 -10.77 1.73
CA GLN A 179 -5.67 -10.22 2.82
C GLN A 179 -5.69 -8.69 2.82
N ILE A 180 -4.55 -8.04 2.60
CA ILE A 180 -4.43 -6.58 2.64
C ILE A 180 -4.97 -5.93 1.38
N PHE A 181 -4.68 -6.51 0.20
CA PHE A 181 -4.85 -5.80 -1.07
C PHE A 181 -5.98 -6.33 -1.95
N GLU A 182 -6.45 -7.56 -1.75
CA GLU A 182 -7.29 -8.24 -2.75
C GLU A 182 -8.56 -8.87 -2.15
N TYR A 183 -8.57 -9.18 -0.85
CA TYR A 183 -9.64 -9.95 -0.21
C TYR A 183 -10.97 -9.19 -0.18
N SER A 184 -10.96 -7.90 0.22
CA SER A 184 -12.16 -7.05 0.22
C SER A 184 -12.80 -7.01 -1.17
N ASP A 185 -11.96 -6.85 -2.19
CA ASP A 185 -12.36 -6.60 -3.56
C ASP A 185 -12.94 -7.88 -4.17
N LEU A 186 -12.29 -9.02 -3.95
CA LEU A 186 -12.79 -10.33 -4.35
C LEU A 186 -14.11 -10.68 -3.63
N THR A 187 -14.19 -10.47 -2.32
CA THR A 187 -15.42 -10.79 -1.56
C THR A 187 -16.57 -9.86 -1.94
N MET A 188 -16.30 -8.59 -2.19
CA MET A 188 -17.26 -7.61 -2.69
C MET A 188 -17.80 -8.01 -4.07
N TYR A 189 -16.92 -8.44 -4.98
CA TYR A 189 -17.32 -8.95 -6.29
C TYR A 189 -18.23 -10.17 -6.20
N LEU A 190 -17.89 -11.12 -5.32
CA LEU A 190 -18.68 -12.32 -5.10
C LEU A 190 -19.98 -12.05 -4.34
N GLY A 191 -20.04 -10.99 -3.53
CA GLY A 191 -21.06 -10.74 -2.53
C GLY A 191 -22.45 -10.33 -3.03
N GLY A 192 -22.72 -10.31 -4.34
CA GLY A 192 -24.06 -10.02 -4.89
C GLY A 192 -24.57 -8.58 -4.69
N ARG A 193 -24.06 -7.84 -3.70
CA ARG A 193 -24.60 -6.53 -3.30
C ARG A 193 -24.51 -5.48 -4.41
N PHE A 194 -23.45 -5.50 -5.21
CA PHE A 194 -23.33 -4.62 -6.38
C PHE A 194 -24.32 -4.95 -7.49
N ASP A 195 -24.89 -6.16 -7.49
CA ASP A 195 -25.84 -6.57 -8.51
C ASP A 195 -27.19 -5.86 -8.39
N LEU A 196 -27.44 -5.24 -7.24
CA LEU A 196 -28.58 -4.36 -7.05
C LEU A 196 -28.46 -3.12 -7.94
N PHE A 197 -27.25 -2.61 -8.16
CA PHE A 197 -27.02 -1.38 -8.93
C PHE A 197 -26.73 -1.65 -10.40
N MET A 198 -26.08 -2.78 -10.71
CA MET A 198 -25.74 -3.16 -12.08
C MET A 198 -25.83 -4.68 -12.25
N PRO A 199 -26.52 -5.20 -13.30
CA PRO A 199 -26.59 -6.63 -13.53
C PRO A 199 -25.17 -7.23 -13.61
N PRO A 200 -24.92 -8.41 -12.99
CA PRO A 200 -23.61 -9.01 -13.01
C PRO A 200 -23.22 -9.36 -14.46
N SER A 201 -21.96 -9.13 -14.80
CA SER A 201 -21.39 -9.59 -16.06
C SER A 201 -21.43 -11.11 -16.18
N GLU A 202 -21.28 -11.62 -17.41
CA GLU A 202 -21.22 -13.06 -17.65
C GLU A 202 -20.05 -13.73 -16.93
N GLN A 203 -18.88 -13.07 -16.87
CA GLN A 203 -17.72 -13.58 -16.16
C GLN A 203 -17.94 -13.62 -14.65
N LYS A 204 -18.62 -12.63 -14.07
CA LYS A 204 -19.02 -12.62 -12.65
C LYS A 204 -19.99 -13.75 -12.32
N ILE A 205 -20.97 -13.99 -13.19
CA ILE A 205 -21.88 -15.13 -13.08
C ILE A 205 -21.09 -16.44 -13.11
N LYS A 206 -20.20 -16.61 -14.09
CA LYS A 206 -19.33 -17.80 -14.20
C LYS A 206 -18.44 -17.98 -12.97
N ALA A 207 -17.81 -16.92 -12.47
CA ALA A 207 -16.96 -16.94 -11.28
C ALA A 207 -17.75 -17.40 -10.04
N ARG A 208 -18.97 -16.90 -9.86
CA ARG A 208 -19.83 -17.31 -8.73
C ARG A 208 -20.32 -18.75 -8.78
N GLN A 209 -20.32 -19.36 -9.96
CA GLN A 209 -20.64 -20.78 -10.11
C GLN A 209 -19.43 -21.68 -9.82
N LYS A 210 -18.19 -21.14 -9.82
CA LYS A 210 -17.00 -21.90 -9.44
C LYS A 210 -17.00 -22.16 -7.93
N GLN A 211 -16.59 -23.36 -7.54
CA GLN A 211 -16.32 -23.70 -6.14
C GLN A 211 -15.12 -22.92 -5.58
N TYR A 212 -14.17 -22.57 -6.44
CA TYR A 212 -12.91 -21.92 -6.11
C TYR A 212 -12.75 -20.71 -7.02
N VAL A 213 -12.55 -19.52 -6.44
CA VAL A 213 -12.40 -18.27 -7.19
C VAL A 213 -11.10 -17.61 -6.79
N PHE A 214 -10.25 -17.34 -7.77
CA PHE A 214 -8.97 -16.66 -7.61
C PHE A 214 -9.03 -15.23 -8.14
N THR A 215 -8.06 -14.39 -7.76
CA THR A 215 -8.02 -13.00 -8.23
C THR A 215 -7.86 -12.93 -9.75
N SER A 216 -7.08 -13.83 -10.38
CA SER A 216 -6.99 -13.88 -11.85
C SER A 216 -8.30 -14.21 -12.56
N ASP A 217 -9.27 -14.83 -11.88
CA ASP A 217 -10.59 -15.08 -12.48
C ASP A 217 -11.38 -13.78 -12.72
N ILE A 218 -10.97 -12.67 -12.09
CA ILE A 218 -11.75 -11.42 -12.04
C ILE A 218 -10.97 -10.14 -12.44
N LYS A 219 -9.63 -10.23 -12.62
CA LYS A 219 -8.73 -9.11 -12.96
C LYS A 219 -9.09 -8.33 -14.25
N GLY A 220 -10.02 -8.82 -15.08
CA GLY A 220 -10.50 -8.14 -16.29
C GLY A 220 -11.73 -7.24 -16.09
N GLU A 221 -12.43 -7.34 -14.97
CA GLU A 221 -13.70 -6.63 -14.74
C GLU A 221 -13.71 -5.74 -13.50
N LEU A 222 -12.88 -6.08 -12.51
CA LEU A 222 -12.82 -5.35 -11.26
C LEU A 222 -11.85 -4.17 -11.43
N PHE A 223 -12.36 -3.08 -11.98
CA PHE A 223 -11.55 -1.94 -12.46
C PHE A 223 -10.64 -2.37 -13.62
N SER A 224 -10.41 -1.50 -14.61
CA SER A 224 -9.52 -1.90 -15.70
C SER A 224 -8.15 -2.24 -15.11
N ASP A 225 -7.51 -3.34 -15.53
CA ASP A 225 -6.12 -3.68 -15.16
C ASP A 225 -5.21 -2.43 -15.27
N ILE A 226 -5.52 -1.54 -16.21
CA ILE A 226 -4.88 -0.24 -16.37
C ILE A 226 -5.07 0.67 -15.14
N TYR A 227 -6.28 0.84 -14.59
CA TYR A 227 -6.51 1.67 -13.40
C TYR A 227 -5.79 1.14 -12.16
N GLU A 228 -5.85 -0.17 -11.89
CA GLU A 228 -5.12 -0.75 -10.75
C GLU A 228 -3.60 -0.60 -10.90
N ARG A 229 -3.10 -0.77 -12.13
CA ARG A 229 -1.68 -0.58 -12.45
C ARG A 229 -1.29 0.89 -12.33
N ILE A 230 -2.11 1.83 -12.80
CA ILE A 230 -1.88 3.28 -12.62
C ILE A 230 -1.87 3.61 -11.13
N LYS A 231 -2.86 3.16 -10.36
CA LYS A 231 -2.93 3.37 -8.90
C LYS A 231 -1.71 2.79 -8.17
N SER A 232 -1.22 1.64 -8.63
CA SER A 232 0.01 1.03 -8.11
C SER A 232 1.23 1.89 -8.43
N VAL A 233 1.36 2.37 -9.67
CA VAL A 233 2.44 3.28 -10.09
C VAL A 233 2.37 4.61 -9.34
N GLU A 234 1.19 5.19 -9.13
CA GLU A 234 0.97 6.40 -8.34
C GLU A 234 1.37 6.24 -6.86
N LYS A 235 1.33 5.01 -6.35
CA LYS A 235 1.85 4.64 -5.02
C LYS A 235 3.36 4.36 -5.04
N GLY A 236 4.02 4.44 -6.20
CA GLY A 236 5.43 4.10 -6.37
C GLY A 236 5.70 2.60 -6.30
N ILE A 237 4.71 1.74 -6.54
CA ILE A 237 4.88 0.29 -6.57
C ILE A 237 5.56 -0.11 -7.87
N ASP A 238 6.66 -0.84 -7.76
CA ASP A 238 7.40 -1.40 -8.89
C ASP A 238 6.66 -2.65 -9.42
N LEU A 239 6.11 -2.54 -10.64
CA LEU A 239 5.30 -3.58 -11.26
C LEU A 239 6.11 -4.79 -11.71
N GLU A 240 7.40 -4.62 -12.06
CA GLU A 240 8.24 -5.75 -12.46
C GLU A 240 8.63 -6.58 -11.23
N LYS A 241 8.93 -5.92 -10.11
CA LYS A 241 9.09 -6.61 -8.82
C LYS A 241 7.79 -7.26 -8.36
N MET A 242 6.63 -6.66 -8.65
CA MET A 242 5.32 -7.28 -8.37
C MET A 242 5.16 -8.60 -9.12
N LYS A 243 5.42 -8.60 -10.43
CA LYS A 243 5.37 -9.82 -11.25
C LYS A 243 6.35 -10.87 -10.74
N GLN A 244 7.57 -10.46 -10.39
CA GLN A 244 8.56 -11.36 -9.81
C GLN A 244 8.06 -11.96 -8.48
N PHE A 245 7.50 -11.15 -7.58
CA PHE A 245 6.86 -11.62 -6.35
C PHE A 245 5.75 -12.64 -6.65
N GLU A 246 4.80 -12.30 -7.52
CA GLU A 246 3.67 -13.15 -7.89
C GLU A 246 4.12 -14.46 -8.56
N SER A 247 5.25 -14.44 -9.27
CA SER A 247 5.84 -15.65 -9.85
C SER A 247 6.50 -16.57 -8.81
N LEU A 248 6.96 -16.03 -7.68
CA LEU A 248 7.65 -16.76 -6.62
C LEU A 248 6.69 -17.22 -5.51
N THR A 249 5.52 -16.60 -5.40
CA THR A 249 4.50 -16.91 -4.40
C THR A 249 3.30 -17.62 -5.01
N ALA A 250 2.41 -18.15 -4.18
CA ALA A 250 1.14 -18.70 -4.63
C ALA A 250 0.16 -17.58 -5.02
N GLU A 251 -0.73 -17.87 -5.98
CA GLU A 251 -1.93 -17.09 -6.20
C GLU A 251 -2.97 -17.46 -5.14
N CYS A 252 -3.54 -16.46 -4.46
CA CYS A 252 -4.58 -16.66 -3.47
C CYS A 252 -5.97 -16.48 -4.05
N GLY A 253 -6.93 -17.18 -3.47
CA GLY A 253 -8.35 -17.07 -3.78
C GLY A 253 -9.20 -17.45 -2.58
N VAL A 254 -10.49 -17.59 -2.80
CA VAL A 254 -11.44 -18.06 -1.78
C VAL A 254 -12.23 -19.27 -2.28
N GLN A 255 -12.51 -20.18 -1.34
CA GLN A 255 -13.56 -21.16 -1.51
C GLN A 255 -14.92 -20.43 -1.50
N ASN A 256 -15.67 -20.58 -2.58
CA ASN A 256 -16.90 -19.83 -2.80
C ASN A 256 -18.10 -20.50 -2.11
N ASP A 257 -17.96 -20.73 -0.81
CA ASP A 257 -19.04 -21.14 0.09
C ASP A 257 -19.19 -20.12 1.23
N LYS A 258 -19.93 -20.47 2.28
CA LYS A 258 -20.12 -19.60 3.45
C LYS A 258 -18.86 -19.41 4.29
N SER A 259 -17.87 -20.32 4.20
CA SER A 259 -16.63 -20.25 4.99
C SER A 259 -15.65 -19.21 4.43
N LYS A 260 -15.69 -18.97 3.12
CA LYS A 260 -14.74 -18.10 2.40
C LYS A 260 -13.28 -18.42 2.73
N ARG A 261 -12.97 -19.70 2.95
CA ARG A 261 -11.61 -20.15 3.28
C ARG A 261 -10.63 -19.76 2.19
N ILE A 262 -9.47 -19.23 2.58
CA ILE A 262 -8.39 -18.91 1.64
C ILE A 262 -7.86 -20.20 1.01
N ILE A 263 -7.68 -20.18 -0.30
CA ILE A 263 -7.13 -21.28 -1.11
C ILE A 263 -5.96 -20.78 -1.95
N PHE A 264 -5.14 -21.71 -2.42
CA PHE A 264 -3.88 -21.40 -3.09
C PHE A 264 -3.77 -22.14 -4.41
N LYS A 265 -3.33 -21.43 -5.43
CA LYS A 265 -2.99 -21.97 -6.75
C LYS A 265 -1.53 -21.65 -7.04
N HIS A 266 -0.79 -22.70 -7.41
CA HIS A 266 0.66 -22.63 -7.55
C HIS A 266 1.04 -22.59 -9.02
N GLY A 267 1.85 -21.60 -9.42
CA GLY A 267 2.41 -21.52 -10.77
C GLY A 267 3.57 -22.49 -11.00
N SER A 268 4.08 -22.53 -12.23
CA SER A 268 5.22 -23.38 -12.62
C SER A 268 6.51 -23.10 -11.83
N ASN A 269 6.68 -21.85 -11.37
CA ASN A 269 7.82 -21.43 -10.56
C ASN A 269 7.70 -21.83 -9.08
N TRP A 270 6.58 -22.42 -8.65
CA TRP A 270 6.42 -22.92 -7.28
C TRP A 270 7.10 -24.30 -7.11
N ALA A 271 8.43 -24.29 -7.12
CA ALA A 271 9.24 -25.50 -7.02
C ALA A 271 10.38 -25.33 -6.00
N ALA A 272 10.90 -26.45 -5.50
CA ALA A 272 11.97 -26.48 -4.51
C ALA A 272 13.21 -25.61 -4.86
N PRO A 273 13.67 -25.54 -6.13
CA PRO A 273 14.77 -24.66 -6.51
C PRO A 273 14.52 -23.17 -6.22
N ASN A 274 13.26 -22.73 -6.15
CA ASN A 274 12.89 -21.34 -5.88
C ASN A 274 12.62 -21.07 -4.39
N TRP A 275 12.56 -22.10 -3.53
CA TRP A 275 12.40 -21.95 -2.09
C TRP A 275 13.74 -21.67 -1.41
N THR A 276 14.36 -20.56 -1.78
CA THR A 276 15.69 -20.16 -1.28
C THR A 276 15.60 -18.99 -0.31
N LYS A 277 16.65 -18.79 0.49
CA LYS A 277 16.79 -17.61 1.36
C LYS A 277 16.69 -16.32 0.55
N GLN A 278 17.33 -16.27 -0.62
CA GLN A 278 17.37 -15.08 -1.48
C GLN A 278 15.97 -14.71 -1.96
N ASN A 279 15.21 -15.66 -2.50
CA ASN A 279 13.84 -15.40 -2.99
C ASN A 279 12.89 -15.04 -1.85
N ALA A 280 12.97 -15.74 -0.71
CA ALA A 280 12.15 -15.44 0.44
C ALA A 280 12.44 -14.04 1.01
N LEU A 281 13.73 -13.64 1.09
CA LEU A 281 14.10 -12.29 1.46
C LEU A 281 13.59 -11.27 0.43
N PHE A 282 13.81 -11.50 -0.88
CA PHE A 282 13.27 -10.61 -1.92
C PHE A 282 11.77 -10.35 -1.71
N CYS A 283 10.97 -11.41 -1.62
CA CYS A 283 9.52 -11.31 -1.42
C CYS A 283 9.16 -10.59 -0.12
N PHE A 284 9.85 -10.88 0.97
CA PHE A 284 9.62 -10.25 2.28
C PHE A 284 9.81 -8.75 2.23
N ASN A 285 10.93 -8.30 1.64
CA ASN A 285 11.25 -6.88 1.57
C ASN A 285 10.31 -6.14 0.62
N TYR A 286 9.99 -6.77 -0.51
CA TYR A 286 9.04 -6.21 -1.46
C TYR A 286 7.65 -6.05 -0.82
N LEU A 287 7.17 -7.06 -0.09
CA LEU A 287 5.88 -6.99 0.60
C LEU A 287 5.85 -5.89 1.67
N ILE A 288 6.92 -5.73 2.46
CA ILE A 288 7.03 -4.61 3.40
C ILE A 288 6.95 -3.26 2.66
N ASP A 289 7.71 -3.10 1.58
CA ASP A 289 7.74 -1.85 0.80
C ASP A 289 6.34 -1.46 0.30
N ILE A 290 5.57 -2.40 -0.28
CA ILE A 290 4.22 -2.11 -0.77
C ILE A 290 3.21 -1.83 0.36
N ILE A 291 3.36 -2.49 1.51
CA ILE A 291 2.54 -2.21 2.72
C ILE A 291 2.80 -0.77 3.17
N LEU A 292 4.07 -0.37 3.30
CA LEU A 292 4.44 0.97 3.77
C LEU A 292 3.99 2.07 2.81
N LYS A 293 4.15 1.87 1.50
CA LYS A 293 3.65 2.81 0.47
C LYS A 293 2.14 2.98 0.53
N THR A 294 1.40 1.92 0.86
CA THR A 294 -0.06 1.98 0.98
C THR A 294 -0.51 2.67 2.27
N GLN A 295 0.20 2.49 3.38
CA GLN A 295 -0.09 3.15 4.67
C GLN A 295 0.09 4.68 4.69
N GLN A 296 0.82 5.25 3.72
CA GLN A 296 1.09 6.70 3.68
C GLN A 296 -0.11 7.50 3.14
N LYS A 297 -0.89 6.93 2.22
CA LYS A 297 -1.96 7.66 1.51
C LYS A 297 -3.34 7.63 2.16
N GLU A 298 -3.55 6.84 3.23
CA GLU A 298 -4.85 6.84 3.95
C GLU A 298 -5.24 8.22 4.50
N LYS A 299 -4.29 9.16 4.64
CA LYS A 299 -4.56 10.50 5.16
C LYS A 299 -4.81 11.58 4.10
N GLU A 300 -4.50 11.37 2.83
CA GLU A 300 -4.47 12.50 1.88
C GLU A 300 -5.75 12.64 1.05
N PHE A 301 -6.38 11.55 0.61
CA PHE A 301 -7.69 11.63 -0.06
C PHE A 301 -8.45 10.32 0.17
N THR A 302 -9.34 10.29 1.16
CA THR A 302 -10.48 9.38 1.07
C THR A 302 -11.45 10.05 0.11
N GLU A 303 -11.54 9.55 -1.12
CA GLU A 303 -12.74 9.79 -1.92
C GLU A 303 -13.92 9.25 -1.11
N LYS A 304 -14.58 10.13 -0.37
CA LYS A 304 -15.82 9.80 0.30
C LYS A 304 -16.85 9.74 -0.80
N MET A 305 -17.24 8.51 -1.15
CA MET A 305 -18.48 8.31 -1.87
C MET A 305 -19.60 8.74 -0.91
N ILE A 306 -20.12 9.93 -1.15
CA ILE A 306 -21.21 10.50 -0.38
C ILE A 306 -22.48 10.11 -1.13
N PHE A 307 -23.40 9.45 -0.43
CA PHE A 307 -24.73 9.24 -0.94
C PHE A 307 -25.64 10.27 -0.28
N HIS A 308 -26.52 10.84 -1.09
CA HIS A 308 -27.55 11.72 -0.57
C HIS A 308 -28.83 10.91 -0.44
N GLU A 309 -29.29 10.71 0.80
CA GLU A 309 -30.66 10.30 1.05
C GLU A 309 -31.56 11.50 0.79
N GLN A 310 -32.37 11.37 -0.25
CA GLN A 310 -33.22 12.43 -0.74
C GLN A 310 -34.68 12.01 -0.66
N SER A 311 -35.46 12.92 -0.12
CA SER A 311 -36.88 12.80 -0.05
C SER A 311 -37.49 13.44 -1.28
N ILE A 312 -37.90 12.65 -2.26
CA ILE A 312 -38.30 13.12 -3.58
C ILE A 312 -39.82 13.12 -3.77
N LEU A 313 -40.35 14.14 -4.41
CA LEU A 313 -41.73 14.25 -4.87
C LEU A 313 -41.77 14.23 -6.40
N VAL A 314 -42.53 13.30 -6.97
CA VAL A 314 -42.74 13.22 -8.42
C VAL A 314 -43.84 14.19 -8.85
N ARG A 315 -43.54 15.09 -9.78
CA ARG A 315 -44.46 16.05 -10.39
C ARG A 315 -44.76 15.68 -11.85
N ASP A 316 -45.82 16.29 -12.37
CA ASP A 316 -46.25 16.26 -13.78
C ASP A 316 -46.76 14.90 -14.31
N SER A 317 -45.95 13.84 -14.27
CA SER A 317 -46.29 12.49 -14.75
C SER A 317 -45.47 11.42 -14.04
N ASP A 318 -45.90 10.17 -14.15
CA ASP A 318 -45.11 9.03 -13.66
C ASP A 318 -43.73 8.97 -14.34
N ILE A 319 -42.72 8.57 -13.58
CA ILE A 319 -41.33 8.45 -14.04
C ILE A 319 -40.96 6.97 -14.11
N LYS A 320 -40.42 6.55 -15.25
CA LYS A 320 -39.89 5.20 -15.41
C LYS A 320 -38.48 5.12 -14.84
N ILE A 321 -38.22 4.05 -14.11
CA ILE A 321 -36.89 3.67 -13.66
C ILE A 321 -36.48 2.51 -14.54
N ASN A 322 -35.36 2.66 -15.25
CA ASN A 322 -34.89 1.69 -16.22
C ASN A 322 -33.54 1.09 -15.80
N SER A 323 -33.26 -0.15 -16.15
CA SER A 323 -31.88 -0.65 -16.12
C SER A 323 -31.09 -0.09 -17.30
N LEU A 324 -29.76 -0.17 -17.23
CA LEU A 324 -28.89 0.05 -18.38
C LEU A 324 -28.46 -1.28 -19.01
N ASP A 325 -28.23 -1.28 -20.31
CA ASP A 325 -27.53 -2.33 -21.04
C ASP A 325 -26.01 -2.29 -20.76
N ARG A 326 -25.26 -3.18 -21.41
CA ARG A 326 -23.80 -3.27 -21.23
C ARG A 326 -23.05 -2.05 -21.77
N GLU A 327 -23.67 -1.29 -22.65
CA GLU A 327 -23.12 -0.07 -23.24
C GLU A 327 -23.58 1.20 -22.49
N GLY A 328 -24.27 1.06 -21.36
CA GLY A 328 -24.74 2.18 -20.54
C GLY A 328 -25.99 2.88 -21.08
N ARG A 329 -26.73 2.25 -22.00
CA ARG A 329 -27.96 2.79 -22.59
C ARG A 329 -29.19 2.24 -21.86
N ILE A 330 -30.27 3.01 -21.83
CA ILE A 330 -31.55 2.57 -21.25
C ILE A 330 -32.03 1.26 -21.90
N ASP A 331 -32.30 0.24 -21.08
CA ASP A 331 -32.71 -1.09 -21.52
C ASP A 331 -34.19 -1.37 -21.21
N LYS A 332 -34.51 -1.79 -19.97
CA LYS A 332 -35.87 -2.20 -19.57
C LYS A 332 -36.35 -1.45 -18.34
N GLU A 333 -37.66 -1.23 -18.26
CA GLU A 333 -38.32 -0.66 -17.09
C GLU A 333 -38.22 -1.65 -15.90
N VAL A 334 -37.54 -1.25 -14.84
CA VAL A 334 -37.38 -2.03 -13.59
C VAL A 334 -38.27 -1.52 -12.47
N GLY A 335 -38.86 -0.33 -12.63
CA GLY A 335 -39.83 0.23 -11.71
C GLY A 335 -40.40 1.54 -12.22
N ARG A 336 -41.31 2.12 -11.42
CA ARG A 336 -41.97 3.38 -11.74
C ARG A 336 -42.21 4.20 -10.49
N LEU A 337 -41.95 5.50 -10.57
CA LEU A 337 -42.36 6.47 -9.57
C LEU A 337 -43.69 7.09 -9.99
N ILE A 338 -44.65 7.07 -9.08
CA ILE A 338 -46.02 7.50 -9.33
C ILE A 338 -46.12 9.01 -9.08
N LYS A 339 -46.79 9.72 -10.00
CA LYS A 339 -47.07 11.15 -9.88
C LYS A 339 -47.71 11.49 -8.52
N ASN A 340 -47.31 12.62 -7.95
CA ASN A 340 -47.78 13.15 -6.67
C ASN A 340 -47.48 12.24 -5.45
N ARG A 341 -46.64 11.22 -5.62
CA ARG A 341 -46.16 10.38 -4.52
C ARG A 341 -44.78 10.84 -4.08
N LYS A 342 -44.58 10.78 -2.76
CA LYS A 342 -43.31 11.03 -2.09
C LYS A 342 -42.56 9.71 -1.90
N TYR A 343 -41.25 9.73 -2.12
CA TYR A 343 -40.37 8.58 -1.95
C TYR A 343 -39.13 8.99 -1.19
N GLU A 344 -38.65 8.11 -0.31
CA GLU A 344 -37.29 8.19 0.21
C GLU A 344 -36.39 7.38 -0.71
N ALA A 345 -35.34 8.03 -1.24
CA ALA A 345 -34.48 7.43 -2.23
C ALA A 345 -33.02 7.82 -2.01
N TRP A 346 -32.10 6.91 -2.31
CA TRP A 346 -30.70 7.29 -2.54
C TRP A 346 -30.56 7.70 -3.98
N ILE A 347 -30.02 8.89 -4.18
CA ILE A 347 -29.70 9.38 -5.50
C ILE A 347 -28.21 9.71 -5.56
N GLY A 348 -27.52 9.17 -6.56
CA GLY A 348 -26.12 9.49 -6.80
C GLY A 348 -25.99 10.96 -7.24
N ASP A 349 -25.25 11.75 -6.47
CA ASP A 349 -24.85 13.12 -6.79
C ASP A 349 -23.34 13.24 -6.50
N TYR A 350 -22.61 14.08 -7.24
CA TYR A 350 -21.19 14.30 -7.03
C TYR A 350 -20.93 15.74 -6.55
N LYS A 351 -19.99 15.85 -5.60
CA LYS A 351 -19.33 17.05 -5.02
C LYS A 351 -20.14 18.36 -5.11
N ASP A 352 -20.72 18.73 -3.97
CA ASP A 352 -21.28 20.05 -3.62
C ASP A 352 -22.81 20.21 -3.70
N GLY A 353 -23.57 19.12 -3.80
CA GLY A 353 -25.05 19.14 -3.79
C GLY A 353 -25.66 19.86 -5.00
N ARG A 354 -24.82 20.11 -6.01
CA ARG A 354 -25.20 20.57 -7.34
C ARG A 354 -24.89 19.44 -8.30
N TRP A 355 -25.95 18.85 -8.81
CA TRP A 355 -25.88 17.95 -9.94
C TRP A 355 -25.05 18.50 -11.12
N GLU A 356 -23.83 18.03 -11.30
CA GLU A 356 -23.10 18.24 -12.55
C GLU A 356 -23.68 17.31 -13.63
N ASN A 357 -24.21 17.90 -14.70
CA ASN A 357 -24.81 17.16 -15.80
C ASN A 357 -23.70 16.65 -16.74
N PHE A 358 -23.27 15.41 -16.55
CA PHE A 358 -22.34 14.74 -17.47
C PHE A 358 -23.06 14.07 -18.66
N GLY A 359 -24.37 14.25 -18.80
CA GLY A 359 -25.17 13.58 -19.84
C GLY A 359 -25.48 12.11 -19.55
N GLU A 360 -25.21 11.64 -18.32
CA GLU A 360 -25.49 10.27 -17.89
C GLU A 360 -26.83 10.17 -17.13
N PRO A 361 -27.55 9.03 -17.25
CA PRO A 361 -28.77 8.76 -16.50
C PRO A 361 -28.55 8.79 -14.98
N ILE A 362 -29.54 9.25 -14.21
CA ILE A 362 -29.41 9.37 -12.75
C ILE A 362 -29.71 8.04 -12.07
N LEU A 363 -28.75 7.49 -11.32
CA LEU A 363 -28.95 6.31 -10.48
C LEU A 363 -29.86 6.65 -9.29
N ILE A 364 -30.95 5.90 -9.15
CA ILE A 364 -31.89 5.99 -8.03
C ILE A 364 -32.12 4.61 -7.40
N SER A 365 -32.18 4.57 -6.07
CA SER A 365 -32.58 3.40 -5.27
C SER A 365 -33.66 3.79 -4.26
N ILE A 366 -34.82 3.15 -4.30
CA ILE A 366 -35.96 3.49 -3.43
C ILE A 366 -35.90 2.71 -2.11
N HIS A 367 -35.98 3.40 -0.97
CA HIS A 367 -35.92 2.78 0.37
C HIS A 367 -37.03 1.77 0.62
N ASP A 368 -38.26 2.19 0.35
CA ASP A 368 -39.45 1.38 0.60
C ASP A 368 -39.53 0.17 -0.33
N ASN A 369 -38.73 0.14 -1.40
CA ASN A 369 -38.63 -0.97 -2.31
C ASN A 369 -37.20 -1.08 -2.88
N PRO A 370 -36.26 -1.70 -2.15
CA PRO A 370 -34.86 -1.79 -2.55
C PRO A 370 -34.64 -2.68 -3.78
N LYS A 371 -35.69 -3.29 -4.33
CA LYS A 371 -35.65 -3.98 -5.63
C LYS A 371 -35.75 -3.01 -6.81
N ILE A 372 -36.21 -1.77 -6.57
CA ILE A 372 -36.27 -0.73 -7.58
C ILE A 372 -34.99 0.09 -7.47
N VAL A 373 -33.99 -0.37 -8.22
CA VAL A 373 -32.73 0.33 -8.44
C VAL A 373 -32.52 0.43 -9.94
N GLY A 374 -32.28 1.63 -10.42
CA GLY A 374 -32.05 1.86 -11.84
C GLY A 374 -31.89 3.33 -12.13
N TYR A 375 -32.20 3.71 -13.35
CA TYR A 375 -31.82 4.98 -13.90
C TYR A 375 -33.02 5.75 -14.42
N ILE A 376 -33.04 7.04 -14.12
CA ILE A 376 -34.03 7.98 -14.63
C ILE A 376 -33.42 8.73 -15.81
N ASP A 377 -34.19 8.91 -16.88
CA ASP A 377 -33.81 9.72 -18.04
C ASP A 377 -33.62 11.18 -17.62
N ASP A 378 -32.58 11.86 -18.13
CA ASP A 378 -32.30 13.26 -17.79
C ASP A 378 -33.48 14.19 -18.11
N LYS A 379 -34.34 13.83 -19.08
CA LYS A 379 -35.57 14.59 -19.38
C LYS A 379 -36.61 14.51 -18.25
N ASP A 380 -36.67 13.38 -17.54
CA ASP A 380 -37.59 13.16 -16.44
C ASP A 380 -37.08 13.78 -15.13
N ARG A 381 -35.82 14.20 -15.08
CA ARG A 381 -35.22 14.85 -13.92
C ARG A 381 -35.97 16.09 -13.44
N LYS A 382 -36.48 16.92 -14.38
CA LYS A 382 -37.24 18.13 -14.06
C LYS A 382 -38.58 17.85 -13.38
N LYS A 383 -39.06 16.60 -13.47
CA LYS A 383 -40.27 16.13 -12.82
C LYS A 383 -40.04 15.78 -11.35
N ILE A 384 -38.81 15.78 -10.85
CA ILE A 384 -38.49 15.43 -9.46
C ILE A 384 -38.24 16.71 -8.66
N ILE A 385 -38.86 16.79 -7.48
CA ILE A 385 -38.53 17.80 -6.48
C ILE A 385 -37.93 17.14 -5.26
N ILE A 386 -36.72 17.57 -4.93
CA ILE A 386 -36.03 17.17 -3.71
C ILE A 386 -36.58 18.05 -2.58
N SER A 387 -37.26 17.43 -1.63
CA SER A 387 -37.88 18.11 -0.48
C SER A 387 -36.98 18.14 0.75
N SER A 388 -36.05 17.19 0.88
CA SER A 388 -34.96 17.21 1.85
C SER A 388 -33.78 16.38 1.35
N THR A 389 -32.58 16.74 1.81
CA THR A 389 -31.34 16.02 1.52
C THR A 389 -30.65 15.74 2.84
N LYS A 390 -30.31 14.48 3.09
CA LYS A 390 -29.45 14.06 4.19
C LYS A 390 -28.21 13.40 3.60
N GLU A 391 -27.05 13.89 3.99
CA GLU A 391 -25.78 13.31 3.60
C GLU A 391 -25.55 12.01 4.38
N ILE A 392 -25.23 10.93 3.68
CA ILE A 392 -24.87 9.65 4.27
C ILE A 392 -23.52 9.23 3.67
N GLU A 393 -22.54 8.99 4.54
CA GLU A 393 -21.29 8.39 4.10
C GLU A 393 -21.55 6.94 3.66
N ALA A 394 -20.97 6.50 2.54
CA ALA A 394 -21.18 5.13 2.05
C ALA A 394 -21.02 4.05 3.13
N GLY A 395 -20.08 4.23 4.06
CA GLY A 395 -19.84 3.32 5.18
C GLY A 395 -21.03 3.17 6.16
N GLU A 396 -21.92 4.15 6.25
CA GLU A 396 -23.15 4.07 7.07
C GLU A 396 -24.27 3.31 6.36
N LEU A 397 -24.31 3.30 5.03
CA LEU A 397 -25.30 2.54 4.24
C LEU A 397 -25.13 1.03 4.38
N TYR A 398 -23.92 0.60 4.73
CA TYR A 398 -23.53 -0.81 4.83
C TYR A 398 -23.58 -1.37 6.25
N LYS A 399 -23.88 -0.53 7.25
CA LYS A 399 -24.19 -0.93 8.63
C LYS A 399 -25.68 -1.22 8.76
#